data_AF-A0AA36IIT7-F1
#
_entry.id   AF-A0AA36IIT7-F1
#
_cell.length_a   1.000
_cell.length_b   1.000
_cell.length_c   1.000
_cell.angle_alpha   90.00
_cell.angle_beta   90.00
_cell.angle_gamma   90.00
#
_symmetry.space_group_name_H-M   'P 1'
#
loop_
_entity.id
_entity.type
_entity.pdbx_description
1 polymer ?
#
loop_
_entity_poly.entity_id
_entity_poly.type
_entity_poly.pdbx_seq_one_letter_code
_entity_poly.pdbx_strand_id
1 'polypeptide(L)'
;MARPRSCVAAALATLWAAALPHMLFGWTFAGRPQFLEGRPRALLAASAGPQVDVRPPLPNSTEVMCRQAAAAAMRAYQDGFTRQSVRLRLDAAFTGDDEKRALLKATLPLAKSFATKLWDGEHLRGLKTSLVDEDVTTLLYREAESARMDSAVLFLPSKEVVSSPKFAQFFRSMGDRLVVVANTENAAADWRVENMGADFDDNSDVGLEICKVFAQQSYYHQLVTINNWQVTFFRSYPFPWELWIEDLNYNLVKLGESEHKPSYDQIVAWTEAYEERAGIRAFEKVSKLLQDRQQVDPDSFALSGS
;
A
#
# COMPACT_ATOMS: atom_id res chain seq x y z
N MET A 1 -73.94 -7.14 -18.41
CA MET A 1 -72.89 -8.18 -18.37
C MET A 1 -71.53 -7.48 -18.38
N ALA A 2 -70.61 -7.98 -17.55
CA ALA A 2 -69.18 -7.64 -17.46
C ALA A 2 -68.77 -6.21 -17.04
N ARG A 3 -68.04 -6.17 -15.90
CA ARG A 3 -67.24 -5.03 -15.39
C ARG A 3 -65.90 -4.92 -16.18
N PRO A 4 -64.90 -4.15 -15.73
CA PRO A 4 -64.71 -2.69 -15.78
C PRO A 4 -63.35 -2.34 -16.46
N ARG A 5 -62.98 -1.06 -16.60
CA ARG A 5 -61.56 -0.62 -16.52
C ARG A 5 -61.41 0.89 -16.35
N SER A 6 -61.04 1.24 -15.11
CA SER A 6 -60.12 2.29 -14.67
C SER A 6 -60.09 3.63 -15.43
N CYS A 7 -60.59 4.65 -14.72
CA CYS A 7 -60.34 6.05 -14.97
C CYS A 7 -58.86 6.42 -14.88
N VAL A 8 -58.57 7.44 -15.68
CA VAL A 8 -57.34 8.19 -15.88
C VAL A 8 -56.94 8.99 -14.64
N ALA A 9 -55.63 8.99 -14.41
CA ALA A 9 -54.73 9.98 -13.82
C ALA A 9 -55.24 11.11 -12.90
N ALA A 10 -54.42 11.31 -11.85
CA ALA A 10 -53.96 12.59 -11.28
C ALA A 10 -54.38 12.89 -9.83
N ALA A 11 -53.49 12.54 -8.90
CA ALA A 11 -53.14 13.32 -7.70
C ALA A 11 -51.84 12.70 -7.14
N LEU A 12 -50.68 13.33 -7.33
CA LEU A 12 -50.05 14.29 -6.40
C LEU A 12 -49.58 13.67 -5.08
N ALA A 13 -48.26 13.72 -4.91
CA ALA A 13 -47.53 13.88 -3.65
C ALA A 13 -47.78 12.84 -2.55
N THR A 14 -46.93 11.82 -2.50
CA THR A 14 -46.13 11.38 -1.33
C THR A 14 -45.63 9.98 -1.60
N LEU A 15 -44.31 9.75 -1.49
CA LEU A 15 -43.61 8.48 -1.22
C LEU A 15 -42.30 8.36 -2.01
N TRP A 16 -41.35 9.27 -1.78
CA TRP A 16 -39.92 9.02 -2.02
C TRP A 16 -39.13 9.60 -0.83
N ALA A 17 -39.41 9.07 0.36
CA ALA A 17 -38.70 9.40 1.60
C ALA A 17 -38.95 8.29 2.64
N ALA A 18 -38.47 7.08 2.41
CA ALA A 18 -38.31 6.05 3.45
C ALA A 18 -37.63 4.80 2.89
N ALA A 19 -36.32 4.83 2.67
CA ALA A 19 -35.45 3.63 2.66
C ALA A 19 -33.96 4.01 2.58
N LEU A 20 -33.47 4.88 3.47
CA LEU A 20 -32.03 5.00 3.75
C LEU A 20 -31.89 5.25 5.25
N PRO A 21 -31.55 4.24 6.07
CA PRO A 21 -31.22 4.47 7.46
C PRO A 21 -29.85 5.15 7.52
N HIS A 22 -29.84 6.32 8.14
CA HIS A 22 -28.71 6.97 8.81
C HIS A 22 -27.40 6.17 8.88
N MET A 23 -26.49 6.40 7.92
CA MET A 23 -25.04 6.32 8.17
C MET A 23 -24.41 7.71 8.00
N LEU A 24 -24.98 8.68 8.72
CA LEU A 24 -24.23 9.85 9.15
C LEU A 24 -23.30 9.41 10.27
N PHE A 25 -22.14 8.86 9.92
CA PHE A 25 -21.04 8.70 10.89
C PHE A 25 -20.55 10.10 11.26
N GLY A 26 -21.10 10.62 12.35
CA GLY A 26 -20.59 11.78 13.05
C GLY A 26 -19.21 11.47 13.61
N TRP A 27 -18.17 11.76 12.84
CA TRP A 27 -16.85 12.02 13.41
C TRP A 27 -16.86 13.42 14.00
N THR A 28 -17.60 13.61 15.10
CA THR A 28 -17.29 14.72 16.00
C THR A 28 -16.01 14.35 16.72
N PHE A 29 -14.86 14.76 16.19
CA PHE A 29 -13.65 14.94 16.98
C PHE A 29 -13.92 16.06 17.99
N ALA A 30 -14.72 15.75 19.02
CA ALA A 30 -14.96 16.61 20.17
C ALA A 30 -13.74 16.52 21.09
N GLY A 31 -12.65 17.07 20.60
CA GLY A 31 -11.42 17.29 21.31
C GLY A 31 -10.69 18.37 20.55
N ARG A 32 -10.87 19.64 20.95
CA ARG A 32 -9.99 20.72 20.48
C ARG A 32 -8.55 20.25 20.71
N PRO A 33 -7.71 20.10 19.67
CA PRO A 33 -6.29 20.01 19.92
C PRO A 33 -5.90 21.33 20.58
N GLN A 34 -5.45 21.28 21.83
CA GLN A 34 -4.70 22.39 22.39
C GLN A 34 -3.48 22.56 21.47
N PHE A 35 -3.52 23.64 20.69
CA PHE A 35 -2.38 24.13 19.94
C PHE A 35 -1.25 24.38 20.93
N LEU A 36 -0.29 23.47 20.99
CA LEU A 36 1.03 23.75 21.54
C LEU A 36 1.81 24.45 20.44
N GLU A 37 1.62 25.76 20.37
CA GLU A 37 2.46 26.64 19.57
C GLU A 37 3.92 26.54 20.04
N GLY A 38 4.81 26.36 19.08
CA GLY A 38 6.20 26.80 19.18
C GLY A 38 7.10 26.05 20.15
N ARG A 39 7.62 24.88 19.73
CA ARG A 39 9.01 24.47 20.01
C ARG A 39 9.57 23.69 18.83
N PRO A 40 10.71 24.10 18.23
CA PRO A 40 11.52 23.16 17.47
C PRO A 40 12.22 22.28 18.51
N ARG A 41 11.79 21.02 18.66
CA ARG A 41 12.49 20.10 19.55
C ARG A 41 12.44 18.68 19.03
N ALA A 42 13.60 18.28 18.51
CA ALA A 42 14.19 16.98 18.79
C ALA A 42 13.82 16.51 20.20
N LEU A 43 13.44 15.24 20.30
CA LEU A 43 13.74 14.28 21.38
C LEU A 43 12.57 13.35 21.68
N LEU A 44 12.71 12.11 21.23
CA LEU A 44 12.89 10.98 22.15
C LEU A 44 13.99 10.05 21.61
N ALA A 45 15.20 10.61 21.45
CA ALA A 45 16.42 9.79 21.50
C ALA A 45 16.73 9.53 22.98
N ALA A 46 15.91 8.69 23.61
CA ALA A 46 16.25 8.10 24.90
C ALA A 46 17.00 6.80 24.61
N SER A 47 18.33 6.88 24.70
CA SER A 47 19.26 5.76 24.88
C SER A 47 18.93 4.43 24.17
N ALA A 48 19.26 4.35 22.89
CA ALA A 48 19.89 3.14 22.38
C ALA A 48 21.28 3.57 21.95
N GLY A 49 22.33 2.80 22.27
CA GLY A 49 23.62 2.95 21.58
C GLY A 49 23.42 2.81 20.06
N PRO A 50 24.47 2.90 19.23
CA PRO A 50 24.33 2.49 17.84
C PRO A 50 23.87 1.02 17.82
N GLN A 51 22.57 0.79 17.71
CA GLN A 51 22.05 -0.49 17.27
C GLN A 51 22.63 -0.63 15.88
N VAL A 52 23.51 -1.61 15.72
CA VAL A 52 23.97 -2.02 14.41
C VAL A 52 22.69 -2.51 13.72
N ASP A 53 22.09 -1.64 12.92
CA ASP A 53 20.88 -1.95 12.17
C ASP A 53 21.22 -3.17 11.30
N VAL A 54 20.72 -4.35 11.69
CA VAL A 54 20.94 -5.58 10.94
C VAL A 54 20.05 -5.54 9.71
N ARG A 55 20.66 -5.64 8.53
CA ARG A 55 19.94 -5.60 7.27
C ARG A 55 18.96 -6.78 7.17
N PRO A 56 17.66 -6.55 6.93
CA PRO A 56 16.71 -7.63 6.79
C PRO A 56 16.94 -8.36 5.45
N PRO A 57 16.81 -9.70 5.43
CA PRO A 57 16.79 -10.45 4.18
C PRO A 57 15.50 -10.21 3.40
N LEU A 58 15.46 -10.60 2.12
CA LEU A 58 14.20 -10.67 1.38
C LEU A 58 13.16 -11.50 2.18
N PRO A 59 11.92 -11.01 2.31
CA PRO A 59 10.90 -11.75 3.03
C PRO A 59 10.53 -13.02 2.27
N ASN A 60 10.45 -14.14 2.99
CA ASN A 60 10.02 -15.44 2.46
C ASN A 60 8.55 -15.76 2.79
N SER A 61 7.83 -14.83 3.42
CA SER A 61 6.43 -14.95 3.78
C SER A 61 5.82 -13.59 4.03
N THR A 62 4.50 -13.49 3.88
CA THR A 62 3.71 -12.30 4.23
C THR A 62 3.87 -11.84 5.69
N GLU A 63 4.02 -12.78 6.62
CA GLU A 63 4.22 -12.46 8.04
C GLU A 63 5.58 -11.80 8.30
N VAL A 64 6.65 -12.33 7.69
CA VAL A 64 7.99 -11.74 7.77
C VAL A 64 7.98 -10.37 7.09
N MET A 65 7.35 -10.25 5.92
CA MET A 65 7.20 -8.98 5.22
C MET A 65 6.50 -7.92 6.08
N CYS A 66 5.35 -8.25 6.69
CA CYS A 66 4.63 -7.31 7.55
C CYS A 66 5.45 -6.87 8.77
N ARG A 67 6.26 -7.78 9.34
CA ARG A 67 7.17 -7.44 10.44
C ARG A 67 8.28 -6.50 10.00
N GLN A 68 8.94 -6.80 8.89
CA GLN A 68 9.98 -5.94 8.31
C GLN A 68 9.41 -4.56 7.95
N ALA A 69 8.24 -4.52 7.32
CA ALA A 69 7.57 -3.27 6.96
C ALA A 69 7.22 -2.42 8.18
N ALA A 70 6.68 -3.05 9.24
CA ALA A 70 6.37 -2.35 10.49
C ALA A 70 7.64 -1.81 11.15
N ALA A 71 8.71 -2.62 11.24
CA ALA A 71 9.98 -2.20 11.80
C ALA A 71 10.60 -1.02 11.01
N ALA A 72 10.59 -1.10 9.68
CA ALA A 72 11.08 -0.03 8.81
C ALA A 72 10.27 1.26 8.96
N ALA A 73 8.94 1.15 9.04
CA ALA A 73 8.07 2.30 9.24
C ALA A 73 8.29 2.95 10.61
N MET A 74 8.46 2.14 11.66
CA MET A 74 8.73 2.65 12.99
C MET A 74 10.11 3.29 13.12
N ARG A 75 11.12 2.72 12.47
CA ARG A 75 12.46 3.30 12.40
C ARG A 75 12.44 4.66 11.71
N ALA A 76 11.77 4.76 10.56
CA ALA A 76 11.57 6.03 9.86
C ALA A 76 10.79 7.04 10.72
N TYR A 77 9.79 6.58 11.48
CA TYR A 77 9.02 7.44 12.38
C TYR A 77 9.89 8.00 13.53
N GLN A 78 10.76 7.17 14.12
CA GLN A 78 11.71 7.59 15.15
C GLN A 78 12.72 8.62 14.62
N ASP A 79 13.06 8.55 13.33
CA ASP A 79 13.91 9.52 12.65
C ASP A 79 13.15 10.80 12.21
N GLY A 80 11.84 10.89 12.50
CA GLY A 80 11.00 12.08 12.26
C GLY A 80 10.10 12.02 11.03
N PHE A 81 10.09 10.92 10.28
CA PHE A 81 9.20 10.76 9.13
C PHE A 81 7.81 10.31 9.56
N THR A 82 6.88 11.26 9.65
CA THR A 82 5.52 11.01 10.15
C THR A 82 4.55 10.59 9.05
N ARG A 83 4.86 10.90 7.78
CA ARG A 83 4.06 10.53 6.60
C ARG A 83 4.91 9.65 5.73
N GLN A 84 4.45 8.43 5.52
CA GLN A 84 5.23 7.40 4.86
C GLN A 84 4.38 6.61 3.88
N SER A 85 5.04 5.99 2.91
CA SER A 85 4.41 5.01 2.03
C SER A 85 5.09 3.66 2.16
N VAL A 86 4.29 2.61 2.13
CA VAL A 86 4.76 1.22 2.13
C VAL A 86 4.14 0.46 0.97
N ARG A 87 4.94 -0.41 0.35
CA ARG A 87 4.45 -1.33 -0.69
C ARG A 87 4.61 -2.77 -0.23
N LEU A 88 3.49 -3.46 -0.11
CA LEU A 88 3.42 -4.84 0.36
C LEU A 88 3.12 -5.77 -0.83
N ARG A 89 3.92 -6.83 -1.00
CA ARG A 89 3.65 -7.86 -2.00
C ARG A 89 2.57 -8.83 -1.52
N LEU A 90 1.80 -9.34 -2.46
CA LEU A 90 0.89 -10.45 -2.24
C LEU A 90 1.46 -11.68 -2.92
N ASP A 91 1.39 -12.82 -2.23
CA ASP A 91 1.78 -14.09 -2.82
C ASP A 91 0.75 -14.59 -3.86
N ALA A 92 -0.47 -14.04 -3.84
CA ALA A 92 -1.56 -14.40 -4.75
C ALA A 92 -1.71 -13.40 -5.89
N ALA A 93 -1.58 -13.86 -7.14
CA ALA A 93 -1.93 -13.08 -8.33
C ALA A 93 -3.46 -12.98 -8.47
N PHE A 94 -3.97 -11.75 -8.61
CA PHE A 94 -5.35 -11.48 -8.99
C PHE A 94 -5.29 -10.88 -10.41
N THR A 95 -6.06 -11.43 -11.35
CA THR A 95 -6.16 -10.99 -12.75
C THR A 95 -7.63 -10.88 -13.21
N GLY A 96 -8.13 -9.66 -13.43
CA GLY A 96 -9.53 -9.38 -13.86
C GLY A 96 -10.09 -8.01 -13.42
N ASP A 97 -11.21 -7.58 -13.99
CA ASP A 97 -11.84 -6.26 -13.67
C ASP A 97 -12.90 -6.32 -12.54
N ASP A 98 -13.42 -7.51 -12.18
CA ASP A 98 -14.35 -7.72 -11.04
C ASP A 98 -13.62 -7.71 -9.66
N GLU A 99 -12.38 -7.22 -9.63
CA GLU A 99 -11.35 -7.63 -8.68
C GLU A 99 -11.11 -6.72 -7.50
N LYS A 100 -11.41 -5.42 -7.56
CA LYS A 100 -10.99 -4.49 -6.49
C LYS A 100 -11.52 -4.93 -5.11
N ARG A 101 -12.79 -5.31 -5.00
CA ARG A 101 -13.37 -5.80 -3.73
C ARG A 101 -12.88 -7.21 -3.34
N ALA A 102 -12.63 -8.09 -4.31
CA ALA A 102 -12.06 -9.41 -4.04
C ALA A 102 -10.61 -9.30 -3.55
N LEU A 103 -9.82 -8.45 -4.21
CA LEU A 103 -8.49 -8.02 -3.82
C LEU A 103 -8.52 -7.40 -2.43
N LEU A 104 -9.42 -6.46 -2.14
CA LEU A 104 -9.57 -5.92 -0.79
C LEU A 104 -9.83 -7.04 0.23
N LYS A 105 -10.78 -7.94 -0.03
CA LYS A 105 -11.11 -9.04 0.89
C LYS A 105 -9.92 -9.96 1.14
N ALA A 106 -9.16 -10.27 0.11
CA ALA A 106 -7.98 -11.14 0.21
C ALA A 106 -6.80 -10.46 0.92
N THR A 107 -6.69 -9.13 0.81
CA THR A 107 -5.48 -8.39 1.19
C THR A 107 -5.66 -7.57 2.46
N LEU A 108 -6.89 -7.31 2.89
CA LEU A 108 -7.18 -6.64 4.14
C LEU A 108 -6.56 -7.33 5.37
N PRO A 109 -6.53 -8.68 5.49
CA PRO A 109 -5.83 -9.35 6.58
C PRO A 109 -4.34 -9.00 6.64
N LEU A 110 -3.70 -8.83 5.48
CA LEU A 110 -2.30 -8.42 5.40
C LEU A 110 -2.10 -6.99 5.93
N ALA A 111 -2.94 -6.06 5.48
CA ALA A 111 -2.89 -4.67 5.92
C ALA A 111 -3.18 -4.54 7.42
N LYS A 112 -4.12 -5.34 7.96
CA LYS A 112 -4.37 -5.45 9.39
C LYS A 112 -3.15 -6.00 10.14
N SER A 113 -2.53 -7.07 9.62
CA SER A 113 -1.31 -7.66 10.21
C SER A 113 -0.15 -6.67 10.26
N PHE A 114 0.05 -5.87 9.20
CA PHE A 114 1.02 -4.77 9.21
C PHE A 114 0.65 -3.71 10.26
N ALA A 115 -0.59 -3.22 10.27
CA ALA A 115 -1.03 -2.17 11.18
C ALA A 115 -0.95 -2.58 12.66
N THR A 116 -1.27 -3.84 12.99
CA THR A 116 -1.14 -4.36 14.35
C THR A 116 0.31 -4.47 14.79
N LYS A 117 1.24 -4.77 13.88
CA LYS A 117 2.68 -4.90 14.17
C LYS A 117 3.42 -3.58 14.31
N LEU A 118 2.81 -2.44 13.99
CA LEU A 118 3.39 -1.13 14.31
C LEU A 118 3.63 -1.03 15.82
N TRP A 119 4.76 -0.44 16.20
CA TRP A 119 5.30 -0.48 17.57
C TRP A 119 5.49 -1.90 18.12
N ASP A 120 5.90 -2.85 17.27
CA ASP A 120 6.05 -4.28 17.63
C ASP A 120 4.77 -4.92 18.19
N GLY A 121 3.61 -4.28 18.02
CA GLY A 121 2.33 -4.67 18.62
C GLY A 121 2.10 -4.16 20.04
N GLU A 122 3.07 -3.47 20.65
CA GLU A 122 2.97 -2.94 22.00
C GLU A 122 2.00 -1.76 22.09
N HIS A 123 1.40 -1.55 23.26
CA HIS A 123 0.45 -0.45 23.52
C HIS A 123 -0.81 -0.45 22.65
N LEU A 124 -1.09 -1.51 21.89
CA LEU A 124 -2.28 -1.60 21.06
C LEU A 124 -3.52 -1.78 21.94
N ARG A 125 -4.40 -0.77 21.97
CA ARG A 125 -5.72 -0.90 22.59
C ARG A 125 -6.71 -1.58 21.64
N GLY A 126 -6.62 -1.26 20.35
CA GLY A 126 -7.48 -1.86 19.34
C GLY A 126 -7.20 -1.34 17.93
N LEU A 127 -7.67 -2.09 16.94
CA LEU A 127 -7.60 -1.71 15.53
C LEU A 127 -9.00 -1.43 15.00
N LYS A 128 -9.30 -0.18 14.71
CA LYS A 128 -10.56 0.23 14.07
C LYS A 128 -10.38 0.16 12.56
N THR A 129 -11.28 -0.53 11.89
CA THR A 129 -11.30 -0.64 10.43
C THR A 129 -12.54 0.08 9.91
N SER A 130 -12.38 0.94 8.90
CA SER A 130 -13.49 1.65 8.28
C SER A 130 -13.30 1.73 6.77
N LEU A 131 -14.33 1.36 6.02
CA LEU A 131 -14.41 1.64 4.58
C LEU A 131 -14.74 3.11 4.41
N VAL A 132 -13.98 3.80 3.55
CA VAL A 132 -14.08 5.25 3.40
C VAL A 132 -14.88 5.63 2.16
N ASP A 133 -14.78 4.85 1.09
CA ASP A 133 -15.56 4.98 -0.14
C ASP A 133 -16.34 3.68 -0.42
N GLU A 134 -17.17 3.72 -1.46
CA GLU A 134 -17.91 2.53 -1.95
C GLU A 134 -17.01 1.54 -2.71
N ASP A 135 -15.76 1.93 -2.98
CA ASP A 135 -14.79 1.16 -3.74
C ASP A 135 -14.04 0.20 -2.82
N VAL A 136 -12.85 0.61 -2.35
CA VAL A 136 -11.92 -0.24 -1.59
C VAL A 136 -11.08 0.49 -0.56
N THR A 137 -11.14 1.82 -0.51
CA THR A 137 -10.28 2.59 0.38
C THR A 137 -10.62 2.26 1.82
N THR A 138 -9.64 1.71 2.54
CA THR A 138 -9.83 1.25 3.92
C THR A 138 -8.91 2.01 4.86
N LEU A 139 -9.50 2.68 5.84
CA LEU A 139 -8.77 3.26 6.96
C LEU A 139 -8.64 2.23 8.09
N LEU A 140 -7.39 1.93 8.44
CA LEU A 140 -7.01 1.15 9.60
C LEU A 140 -6.44 2.09 10.65
N TYR A 141 -7.25 2.44 11.65
CA TYR A 141 -6.82 3.29 12.76
C TYR A 141 -6.38 2.43 13.94
N ARG A 142 -5.08 2.48 14.23
CA ARG A 142 -4.45 1.79 15.36
C ARG A 142 -4.54 2.70 16.57
N GLU A 143 -5.46 2.41 17.48
CA GLU A 143 -5.62 3.12 18.75
C GLU A 143 -4.67 2.52 19.79
N ALA A 144 -3.85 3.38 20.39
CA ALA A 144 -2.90 2.99 21.41
C ALA A 144 -3.32 3.47 22.80
N GLU A 145 -2.60 3.03 23.84
CA GLU A 145 -2.77 3.55 25.21
C GLU A 145 -2.44 5.06 25.31
N SER A 146 -1.54 5.53 24.46
CA SER A 146 -1.14 6.93 24.35
C SER A 146 -1.46 7.46 22.96
N ALA A 147 -2.12 8.62 22.89
CA ALA A 147 -2.46 9.27 21.62
C ALA A 147 -1.22 9.57 20.74
N ARG A 148 -0.01 9.63 21.32
CA ARG A 148 1.24 9.80 20.55
C ARG A 148 1.67 8.57 19.75
N MET A 149 1.17 7.40 20.14
CA MET A 149 1.43 6.11 19.50
C MET A 149 0.28 5.67 18.59
N ASP A 150 -0.78 6.47 18.52
CA ASP A 150 -1.82 6.28 17.52
C ASP A 150 -1.22 6.38 16.12
N SER A 151 -1.69 5.53 15.22
CA SER A 151 -1.30 5.58 13.82
C SER A 151 -2.46 5.26 12.91
N ALA A 152 -2.40 5.82 11.70
CA ALA A 152 -3.37 5.56 10.65
C ALA A 152 -2.68 4.89 9.47
N VAL A 153 -3.23 3.78 9.00
CA VAL A 153 -2.85 3.15 7.75
C VAL A 153 -4.00 3.30 6.77
N LEU A 154 -3.78 4.05 5.70
CA LEU A 154 -4.69 4.11 4.57
C LEU A 154 -4.31 3.00 3.60
N PHE A 155 -5.19 2.02 3.45
CA PHE A 155 -4.99 0.87 2.60
C PHE A 155 -5.78 0.98 1.31
N LEU A 156 -5.11 0.75 0.19
CA LEU A 156 -5.65 0.90 -1.17
C LEU A 156 -6.39 2.24 -1.40
N PRO A 157 -5.83 3.40 -1.02
CA PRO A 157 -6.51 4.66 -1.21
C PRO A 157 -6.65 5.04 -2.69
N SER A 158 -7.87 5.33 -3.11
CA SER A 158 -8.17 5.94 -4.43
C SER A 158 -7.68 7.39 -4.51
N LYS A 159 -7.46 7.88 -5.75
CA LYS A 159 -6.99 9.25 -6.02
C LYS A 159 -7.95 10.28 -5.47
N GLU A 160 -9.24 10.03 -5.60
CA GLU A 160 -10.36 10.89 -5.20
C GLU A 160 -10.40 11.03 -3.68
N VAL A 161 -10.16 9.93 -2.95
CA VAL A 161 -10.16 9.95 -1.50
C VAL A 161 -8.99 10.75 -0.96
N VAL A 162 -7.77 10.52 -1.45
CA VAL A 162 -6.58 11.22 -0.93
C VAL A 162 -6.51 12.68 -1.35
N SER A 163 -7.08 13.03 -2.50
CA SER A 163 -7.19 14.42 -2.96
C SER A 163 -8.36 15.17 -2.32
N SER A 164 -9.28 14.47 -1.64
CA SER A 164 -10.43 15.11 -1.01
C SER A 164 -10.03 16.08 0.12
N PRO A 165 -10.75 17.21 0.29
CA PRO A 165 -10.52 18.14 1.39
C PRO A 165 -10.62 17.48 2.78
N LYS A 166 -11.45 16.44 2.91
CA LYS A 166 -11.61 15.68 4.15
C LYS A 166 -10.30 14.99 4.56
N PHE A 167 -9.60 14.36 3.61
CA PHE A 167 -8.33 13.70 3.89
C PHE A 167 -7.20 14.68 4.09
N ALA A 168 -7.17 15.79 3.34
CA ALA A 168 -6.24 16.88 3.61
C ALA A 168 -6.38 17.40 5.06
N GLN A 169 -7.62 17.57 5.55
CA GLN A 169 -7.87 17.96 6.94
C GLN A 169 -7.49 16.86 7.94
N PHE A 170 -7.78 15.59 7.62
CA PHE A 170 -7.40 14.45 8.44
C PHE A 170 -5.88 14.33 8.60
N PHE A 171 -5.11 14.43 7.51
CA PHE A 171 -3.64 14.38 7.58
C PHE A 171 -3.06 15.51 8.43
N ARG A 172 -3.67 16.69 8.41
CA ARG A 172 -3.30 17.81 9.29
C ARG A 172 -3.68 17.55 10.74
N SER A 173 -4.88 17.02 11.01
CA SER A 173 -5.34 16.75 12.37
C SER A 173 -4.56 15.62 13.06
N MET A 174 -3.94 14.72 12.28
CA MET A 174 -3.02 13.72 12.80
C MET A 174 -1.76 14.33 13.44
N GLY A 175 -1.38 15.58 13.11
CA GLY A 175 -0.26 16.25 13.78
C GLY A 175 1.04 15.48 13.58
N ASP A 176 1.77 15.13 14.64
CA ASP A 176 3.01 14.35 14.53
C ASP A 176 2.78 12.84 14.54
N ARG A 177 1.54 12.37 14.59
CA ARG A 177 1.22 10.94 14.58
C ARG A 177 1.52 10.31 13.22
N LEU A 178 1.88 9.04 13.24
CA LEU A 178 2.21 8.28 12.05
C LEU A 178 0.98 8.10 11.15
N VAL A 179 1.14 8.46 9.87
CA VAL A 179 0.19 8.16 8.80
C VAL A 179 0.93 7.42 7.69
N VAL A 180 0.47 6.23 7.35
CA VAL A 180 1.06 5.39 6.30
C VAL A 180 0.06 5.19 5.17
N VAL A 181 0.48 5.42 3.94
CA VAL A 181 -0.22 4.92 2.75
C VAL A 181 0.34 3.54 2.41
N ALA A 182 -0.51 2.52 2.48
CA ALA A 182 -0.15 1.15 2.19
C ALA A 182 -0.83 0.69 0.90
N ASN A 183 -0.02 0.46 -0.13
CA ASN A 183 -0.46 -0.11 -1.40
C ASN A 183 0.06 -1.54 -1.52
N THR A 184 -0.67 -2.40 -2.24
CA THR A 184 -0.16 -3.72 -2.58
C THR A 184 0.60 -3.70 -3.91
N GLU A 185 1.28 -4.80 -4.23
CA GLU A 185 1.87 -5.01 -5.56
C GLU A 185 0.77 -5.15 -6.63
N ASN A 186 -0.26 -5.96 -6.36
CA ASN A 186 -1.30 -6.32 -7.34
C ASN A 186 -2.44 -5.31 -7.39
N ALA A 187 -2.65 -4.55 -6.32
CA ALA A 187 -3.26 -3.24 -6.47
C ALA A 187 -2.15 -2.31 -6.93
N ALA A 188 -1.91 -2.27 -8.24
CA ALA A 188 -1.53 -0.99 -8.82
C ALA A 188 -2.68 -0.05 -8.44
N ALA A 189 -2.57 0.58 -7.26
CA ALA A 189 -3.47 1.62 -6.84
C ALA A 189 -3.59 2.57 -8.02
N ASP A 190 -4.74 3.21 -8.15
CA ASP A 190 -5.02 4.10 -9.27
C ASP A 190 -3.88 5.15 -9.43
N TRP A 191 -3.07 5.38 -8.39
CA TRP A 191 -1.83 6.14 -8.42
C TRP A 191 -0.66 5.54 -7.61
N ARG A 192 0.55 6.03 -7.87
CA ARG A 192 1.78 5.69 -7.14
C ARG A 192 2.56 6.95 -6.73
N VAL A 193 3.11 6.94 -5.51
CA VAL A 193 3.97 8.03 -5.00
C VAL A 193 5.15 8.31 -5.93
N GLU A 194 5.72 7.25 -6.53
CA GLU A 194 6.86 7.33 -7.45
C GLU A 194 6.54 8.02 -8.79
N ASN A 195 5.27 8.12 -9.16
CA ASN A 195 4.84 8.77 -10.40
C ASN A 195 4.68 10.29 -10.22
N MET A 196 4.94 10.82 -9.02
CA MET A 196 5.03 12.28 -8.75
C MET A 196 3.80 13.07 -9.22
N GLY A 197 2.60 12.49 -9.06
CA GLY A 197 1.35 13.12 -9.44
C GLY A 197 0.91 12.91 -10.89
N ALA A 198 1.72 12.27 -11.75
CA ALA A 198 1.35 11.99 -13.14
C ALA A 198 0.08 11.13 -13.25
N ASP A 199 -0.17 10.28 -12.26
CA ASP A 199 -1.38 9.47 -12.22
C ASP A 199 -2.63 10.29 -11.89
N PHE A 200 -2.54 11.53 -11.43
CA PHE A 200 -3.72 12.30 -11.02
C PHE A 200 -4.42 13.03 -12.17
N ASP A 201 -4.03 12.74 -13.42
CA ASP A 201 -4.65 13.23 -14.65
C ASP A 201 -4.89 14.75 -14.58
N ASP A 202 -6.15 15.19 -14.53
CA ASP A 202 -6.55 16.61 -14.48
C ASP A 202 -6.13 17.34 -13.20
N ASN A 203 -5.71 16.63 -12.14
CA ASN A 203 -5.32 17.16 -10.83
C ASN A 203 -3.85 16.87 -10.46
N SER A 204 -2.96 16.83 -11.46
CA SER A 204 -1.54 16.53 -11.27
C SER A 204 -0.84 17.35 -10.19
N ASP A 205 -1.16 18.65 -10.04
CA ASP A 205 -0.60 19.51 -8.97
C ASP A 205 -0.97 19.02 -7.57
N VAL A 206 -2.23 18.62 -7.36
CA VAL A 206 -2.69 18.06 -6.08
C VAL A 206 -2.03 16.70 -5.84
N GLY A 207 -1.94 15.88 -6.89
CA GLY A 207 -1.23 14.61 -6.86
C GLY A 207 0.24 14.76 -6.46
N LEU A 208 0.93 15.76 -7.02
CA LEU A 208 2.31 16.07 -6.70
C LEU A 208 2.48 16.45 -5.22
N GLU A 209 1.60 17.29 -4.67
CA GLU A 209 1.64 17.65 -3.25
C GLU A 209 1.42 16.44 -2.34
N ILE A 210 0.47 15.56 -2.67
CA ILE A 210 0.24 14.31 -1.94
C ILE A 210 1.48 13.40 -2.02
N CYS A 211 2.06 13.24 -3.20
CA CYS A 211 3.26 12.42 -3.40
C CYS A 211 4.45 12.97 -2.61
N LYS A 212 4.62 14.30 -2.55
CA LYS A 212 5.65 14.95 -1.70
C LYS A 212 5.43 14.66 -0.22
N VAL A 213 4.19 14.72 0.26
CA VAL A 213 3.85 14.42 1.67
C VAL A 213 4.23 12.99 2.03
N PHE A 214 4.01 12.03 1.13
CA PHE A 214 4.29 10.60 1.36
C PHE A 214 5.57 10.09 0.68
N ALA A 215 6.49 11.00 0.30
CA ALA A 215 7.70 10.67 -0.46
C ALA A 215 8.63 9.69 0.26
N GLN A 216 8.55 9.61 1.58
CA GLN A 216 9.29 8.63 2.36
C GLN A 216 8.71 7.23 2.17
N GLN A 217 9.30 6.47 1.24
CA GLN A 217 8.99 5.05 1.02
C GLN A 217 9.75 4.18 2.04
N SER A 218 9.19 3.97 3.22
CA SER A 218 9.89 3.28 4.32
C SER A 218 10.06 1.78 4.09
N TYR A 219 9.13 1.16 3.35
CA TYR A 219 9.24 -0.23 2.94
C TYR A 219 8.73 -0.42 1.51
N TYR A 220 9.46 -1.21 0.72
CA TYR A 220 9.07 -1.51 -0.65
C TYR A 220 9.41 -2.95 -0.99
N HIS A 221 8.40 -3.72 -1.38
CA HIS A 221 8.59 -5.04 -1.94
C HIS A 221 7.72 -5.18 -3.19
N GLN A 222 8.33 -5.40 -4.35
CA GLN A 222 7.61 -5.57 -5.61
C GLN A 222 8.34 -6.55 -6.53
N LEU A 223 7.63 -7.52 -7.08
CA LEU A 223 8.08 -8.34 -8.19
C LEU A 223 7.54 -7.79 -9.51
N VAL A 224 8.40 -7.69 -10.53
CA VAL A 224 8.00 -7.31 -11.90
C VAL A 224 8.85 -8.04 -12.93
N THR A 225 8.33 -8.23 -14.14
CA THR A 225 9.15 -8.75 -15.24
C THR A 225 9.83 -7.61 -15.99
N ILE A 226 11.16 -7.59 -16.02
CA ILE A 226 11.96 -6.63 -16.80
C ILE A 226 13.06 -7.41 -17.54
N ASN A 227 13.24 -7.14 -18.84
CA ASN A 227 14.25 -7.80 -19.68
C ASN A 227 14.21 -9.35 -19.61
N ASN A 228 13.00 -9.90 -19.54
CA ASN A 228 12.71 -11.34 -19.38
C ASN A 228 13.16 -11.96 -18.05
N TRP A 229 13.57 -11.16 -17.06
CA TRP A 229 13.83 -11.60 -15.70
C TRP A 229 12.66 -11.31 -14.78
N GLN A 230 12.44 -12.17 -13.80
CA GLN A 230 11.65 -11.84 -12.62
C GLN A 230 12.52 -10.99 -11.68
N VAL A 231 12.25 -9.68 -11.65
CA VAL A 231 13.03 -8.69 -10.90
C VAL A 231 12.28 -8.31 -9.63
N THR A 232 12.95 -8.43 -8.47
CA THR A 232 12.44 -7.98 -7.18
C THR A 232 13.09 -6.67 -6.77
N PHE A 233 12.27 -5.62 -6.62
CA PHE A 233 12.65 -4.40 -5.92
C PHE A 233 12.43 -4.58 -4.43
N PHE A 234 13.47 -4.32 -3.64
CA PHE A 234 13.39 -4.39 -2.19
C PHE A 234 13.97 -3.13 -1.53
N ARG A 235 13.27 -2.62 -0.53
CA ARG A 235 13.77 -1.59 0.39
C ARG A 235 13.17 -1.80 1.77
N SER A 236 14.02 -1.66 2.78
CA SER A 236 13.62 -1.52 4.18
C SER A 236 14.44 -0.39 4.78
N TYR A 237 13.82 0.73 5.14
CA TYR A 237 14.51 1.84 5.79
C TYR A 237 15.26 1.37 7.06
N PRO A 238 16.50 1.84 7.32
CA PRO A 238 17.24 2.90 6.61
C PRO A 238 18.12 2.40 5.45
N PHE A 239 18.01 1.13 5.06
CA PHE A 239 18.88 0.53 4.05
C PHE A 239 18.56 1.05 2.63
N PRO A 240 19.57 1.04 1.73
CA PRO A 240 19.38 1.43 0.34
C PRO A 240 18.40 0.51 -0.39
N TRP A 241 18.00 0.92 -1.58
CA TRP A 241 17.27 0.07 -2.51
C TRP A 241 18.14 -1.07 -2.97
N GLU A 242 17.53 -2.23 -3.12
CA GLU A 242 18.15 -3.43 -3.63
C GLU A 242 17.36 -3.95 -4.83
N LEU A 243 18.10 -4.46 -5.81
CA LEU A 243 17.55 -5.15 -6.96
C LEU A 243 18.00 -6.60 -6.96
N TRP A 244 17.04 -7.51 -7.06
CA TRP A 244 17.28 -8.94 -7.10
C TRP A 244 16.64 -9.55 -8.33
N ILE A 245 17.16 -10.68 -8.79
CA ILE A 245 16.53 -11.54 -9.78
C ILE A 245 16.46 -12.97 -9.28
N GLU A 246 15.53 -13.72 -9.83
CA GLU A 246 15.60 -15.18 -9.83
C GLU A 246 16.34 -15.65 -11.09
N ASP A 247 17.47 -16.34 -10.93
CA ASP A 247 18.29 -16.84 -12.04
C ASP A 247 17.68 -18.06 -12.76
N LEU A 248 18.38 -18.59 -13.78
CA LEU A 248 17.91 -19.78 -14.53
C LEU A 248 17.76 -21.04 -13.68
N ASN A 249 18.37 -21.07 -12.49
CA ASN A 249 18.36 -22.19 -11.56
C ASN A 249 17.47 -21.93 -10.34
N TYR A 250 16.60 -20.91 -10.40
CA TYR A 250 15.71 -20.49 -9.31
C TYR A 250 16.44 -19.99 -8.05
N ASN A 251 17.69 -19.52 -8.20
CA ASN A 251 18.40 -18.87 -7.10
C ASN A 251 18.13 -17.36 -7.11
N LEU A 252 17.94 -16.80 -5.91
CA LEU A 252 17.87 -15.35 -5.73
C LEU A 252 19.27 -14.75 -5.80
N VAL A 253 19.49 -13.90 -6.80
CA VAL A 253 20.76 -13.21 -7.04
C VAL A 253 20.55 -11.71 -6.91
N LYS A 254 21.37 -11.08 -6.07
CA LYS A 254 21.40 -9.63 -5.97
C LYS A 254 22.16 -9.03 -7.15
N LEU A 255 21.52 -8.11 -7.86
CA LEU A 255 22.11 -7.39 -8.97
C LEU A 255 22.84 -6.12 -8.52
N GLY A 256 22.26 -5.36 -7.59
CA GLY A 256 22.83 -4.09 -7.15
C GLY A 256 22.12 -3.44 -5.97
N GLU A 257 22.72 -2.33 -5.52
CA GLU A 257 22.19 -1.44 -4.48
C GLU A 257 22.27 0.02 -4.94
N SER A 258 21.32 0.85 -4.51
CA SER A 258 21.34 2.28 -4.77
C SER A 258 20.59 3.08 -3.71
N GLU A 259 20.99 4.34 -3.48
CA GLU A 259 20.33 5.22 -2.52
C GLU A 259 18.88 5.56 -2.93
N HIS A 260 18.66 5.67 -4.24
CA HIS A 260 17.35 5.90 -4.84
C HIS A 260 16.85 4.64 -5.55
N LYS A 261 15.55 4.59 -5.85
CA LYS A 261 14.96 3.48 -6.62
C LYS A 261 15.73 3.33 -7.94
N PRO A 262 16.24 2.13 -8.29
CA PRO A 262 16.96 1.93 -9.54
C PRO A 262 16.12 2.37 -10.75
N SER A 263 16.73 3.19 -11.60
CA SER A 263 16.18 3.58 -12.90
C SER A 263 16.21 2.41 -13.89
N TYR A 264 15.44 2.52 -14.98
CA TYR A 264 15.45 1.51 -16.04
C TYR A 264 16.87 1.25 -16.59
N ASP A 265 17.64 2.31 -16.84
CA ASP A 265 18.99 2.20 -17.37
C ASP A 265 19.94 1.48 -16.39
N GLN A 266 19.81 1.76 -15.09
CA GLN A 266 20.59 1.04 -14.06
C GLN A 266 20.22 -0.44 -14.00
N ILE A 267 18.92 -0.75 -14.10
CA ILE A 267 18.43 -2.13 -14.11
C ILE A 267 19.01 -2.88 -15.31
N VAL A 268 18.92 -2.29 -16.51
CA VAL A 268 19.48 -2.88 -17.74
C VAL A 268 20.98 -3.13 -17.57
N ALA A 269 21.74 -2.12 -17.16
CA ALA A 269 23.19 -2.25 -16.98
C ALA A 269 23.57 -3.34 -15.97
N TRP A 270 22.86 -3.46 -14.84
CA TRP A 270 23.13 -4.51 -13.87
C TRP A 270 22.72 -5.91 -14.37
N THR A 271 21.62 -6.02 -15.11
CA THR A 271 21.22 -7.30 -15.71
C THR A 271 22.20 -7.76 -16.79
N GLU A 272 22.66 -6.86 -17.66
CA GLU A 272 23.64 -7.18 -18.71
C GLU A 272 24.98 -7.61 -18.10
N ALA A 273 25.46 -6.90 -17.07
CA ALA A 273 26.70 -7.26 -16.38
C ALA A 273 26.60 -8.63 -15.68
N TYR A 274 25.43 -9.00 -15.17
CA TYR A 274 25.20 -10.35 -14.63
C TYR A 274 25.19 -11.41 -15.73
N GLU A 275 24.46 -11.16 -16.83
CA GLU A 275 24.34 -12.07 -17.96
C GLU A 275 25.70 -12.38 -18.60
N GLU A 276 26.53 -11.35 -18.80
CA GLU A 276 27.89 -11.50 -19.32
C GLU A 276 28.76 -12.37 -18.41
N ARG A 277 28.73 -12.11 -17.09
CA ARG A 277 29.49 -12.89 -16.10
C ARG A 277 29.01 -14.34 -15.99
N ALA A 278 27.71 -14.56 -16.12
CA ALA A 278 27.10 -15.88 -16.00
C ALA A 278 27.08 -16.67 -17.33
N GLY A 279 27.47 -16.03 -18.45
CA GLY A 279 27.45 -16.65 -19.77
C GLY A 279 26.04 -16.91 -20.32
N ILE A 280 25.05 -16.16 -19.83
CA ILE A 280 23.63 -16.37 -20.15
C ILE A 280 23.29 -15.75 -21.51
N ARG A 281 22.62 -16.51 -22.36
CA ARG A 281 22.13 -16.06 -23.66
C ARG A 281 20.66 -15.66 -23.58
N ALA A 282 20.25 -14.72 -24.43
CA ALA A 282 18.87 -14.19 -24.44
C ALA A 282 17.78 -15.27 -24.56
N PHE A 283 17.99 -16.32 -25.36
CA PHE A 283 16.99 -17.38 -25.56
C PHE A 283 16.76 -18.24 -24.30
N GLU A 284 17.75 -18.34 -23.42
CA GLU A 284 17.65 -19.11 -22.17
C GLU A 284 16.68 -18.42 -21.20
N LYS A 285 16.77 -17.08 -21.11
CA LYS A 285 15.85 -16.24 -20.32
C LYS A 285 14.40 -16.37 -20.80
N VAL A 286 14.20 -16.28 -22.13
CA VAL A 286 12.86 -16.40 -22.74
C VAL A 286 12.29 -17.80 -22.49
N SER A 287 13.12 -18.84 -22.57
CA SER A 287 12.69 -20.21 -22.31
C SER A 287 12.22 -20.40 -20.88
N LYS A 288 12.97 -19.89 -19.88
CA LYS A 288 12.54 -19.89 -18.47
C LYS A 288 11.24 -19.14 -18.27
N LEU A 289 11.12 -17.91 -18.81
CA LEU A 289 9.91 -17.11 -18.65
C LEU A 289 8.66 -17.81 -19.21
N LEU A 290 8.79 -18.51 -20.33
CA LEU A 290 7.69 -19.31 -20.90
C LEU A 290 7.34 -20.52 -20.02
N GLN A 291 8.33 -21.20 -19.46
CA GLN A 291 8.11 -22.29 -18.50
C GLN A 291 7.41 -21.81 -17.24
N ASP A 292 7.88 -20.71 -16.64
CA ASP A 292 7.27 -20.09 -15.45
C ASP A 292 5.80 -19.75 -15.73
N ARG A 293 5.49 -19.17 -16.90
CA ARG A 293 4.12 -18.82 -17.29
C ARG A 293 3.23 -20.04 -17.52
N GLN A 294 3.78 -21.14 -18.03
CA GLN A 294 3.02 -22.38 -18.23
C GLN A 294 2.75 -23.12 -16.90
N GLN A 295 3.62 -22.98 -15.89
CA GLN A 295 3.41 -23.60 -14.59
C GLN A 295 2.39 -22.87 -13.70
N VAL A 296 2.14 -21.59 -13.97
CA VAL A 296 1.13 -20.79 -13.25
C VAL A 296 -0.31 -21.20 -13.60
N ASP A 297 -0.53 -22.10 -14.57
CA ASP A 297 -1.88 -22.52 -14.97
C ASP A 297 -2.09 -24.05 -15.11
N PRO A 298 -2.49 -24.72 -14.02
CA PRO A 298 -3.26 -25.97 -14.11
C PRO A 298 -4.73 -25.85 -13.67
N ASP A 299 -5.10 -24.79 -12.95
CA ASP A 299 -6.40 -24.68 -12.25
C ASP A 299 -7.31 -23.56 -12.80
N SER A 300 -6.90 -22.75 -13.79
CA SER A 300 -7.81 -21.73 -14.36
C SER A 300 -8.89 -22.31 -15.29
N PHE A 301 -8.86 -23.62 -15.58
CA PHE A 301 -9.87 -24.33 -16.38
C PHE A 301 -10.99 -25.01 -15.56
N ALA A 302 -10.92 -25.00 -14.22
CA ALA A 302 -11.86 -25.77 -13.39
C ALA A 302 -13.13 -25.02 -12.96
N LEU A 303 -13.36 -23.76 -13.38
CA LEU A 303 -14.52 -22.96 -12.94
C LEU A 303 -15.45 -22.45 -14.05
N SER A 304 -15.46 -23.09 -15.23
CA SER A 304 -16.51 -22.86 -16.24
C SER A 304 -17.56 -23.98 -16.29
N GLY A 305 -17.74 -24.74 -15.20
CA GLY A 305 -18.60 -25.91 -15.18
C GLY A 305 -19.26 -26.17 -13.82
N SER A 306 -20.07 -25.23 -13.34
CA SER A 306 -21.17 -25.51 -12.39
C SER A 306 -22.18 -24.36 -12.39
#